data_AF-A0A966Q0C6-F1
#
_entry.id   AF-A0A966Q0C6-F1
#
_cell.length_a   1.000
_cell.length_b   1.000
_cell.length_c   1.000
_cell.angle_alpha   90.00
_cell.angle_beta   90.00
_cell.angle_gamma   90.00
#
_symmetry.space_group_name_H-M   'P 1'
#
loop_
_entity.id
_entity.type
_entity.pdbx_description
1 polymer ?
#
loop_
_entity_poly.entity_id
_entity_poly.type
_entity_poly.pdbx_seq_one_letter_code
_entity_poly.pdbx_strand_id
1 'polypeptide(L)'
;MSSKTNVQSKNELSLIDGTKFEVKPLKISLLKPFLEKFGELANVADDNTKSMDVLLDCVQIAFKQYLPAVADNREIVEENVDLPTVYKIIDAASGMSLSESTGFLNSVK
;
A
#
# COMPACT_ATOMS: atom_id res chain seq x y z
N MET A 1 -33.37 -18.36 -4.69
CA MET A 1 -32.23 -19.03 -4.03
C MET A 1 -31.07 -19.01 -5.01
N SER A 2 -30.17 -18.04 -4.88
CA SER A 2 -28.97 -17.94 -5.73
C SER A 2 -27.80 -17.52 -4.86
N SER A 3 -27.25 -18.50 -4.15
CA SER A 3 -26.01 -18.38 -3.40
C SER A 3 -24.85 -18.28 -4.40
N LYS A 4 -24.29 -17.08 -4.60
CA LYS A 4 -23.00 -16.94 -5.29
C LYS A 4 -21.90 -17.42 -4.34
N THR A 5 -21.42 -18.63 -4.58
CA THR A 5 -20.21 -19.18 -3.98
C THR A 5 -18.98 -18.39 -4.41
N ASN A 6 -18.39 -17.69 -3.44
CA ASN A 6 -16.96 -17.60 -3.13
C ASN A 6 -15.96 -17.82 -4.29
N VAL A 7 -15.41 -16.71 -4.80
CA VAL A 7 -14.00 -16.64 -5.16
C VAL A 7 -13.36 -15.60 -4.23
N GLN A 8 -12.88 -16.04 -3.07
CA GLN A 8 -11.79 -15.33 -2.38
C GLN A 8 -10.57 -15.45 -3.29
N SER A 9 -10.49 -14.54 -4.25
CA SER A 9 -9.25 -14.27 -4.99
C SER A 9 -8.21 -13.96 -3.94
N LYS A 10 -7.28 -14.89 -3.69
CA LYS A 10 -6.11 -14.59 -2.88
C LYS A 10 -5.40 -13.44 -3.59
N ASN A 11 -5.42 -12.24 -3.01
CA ASN A 11 -4.61 -11.13 -3.52
C ASN A 11 -3.16 -11.43 -3.15
N GLU A 12 -2.50 -12.28 -3.93
CA GLU A 12 -1.07 -12.55 -3.84
C GLU A 12 -0.34 -11.59 -4.77
N LEU A 13 0.72 -10.96 -4.26
CA LEU A 13 1.66 -10.15 -5.04
C LEU A 13 3.04 -10.81 -5.04
N SER A 14 3.93 -10.32 -5.90
CA SER A 14 5.31 -10.78 -5.99
C SER A 14 6.24 -9.58 -6.06
N LEU A 15 7.34 -9.65 -5.33
CA LEU A 15 8.47 -8.74 -5.45
C LEU A 15 9.29 -9.04 -6.72
N ILE A 16 10.21 -8.14 -7.08
CA ILE A 16 11.09 -8.28 -8.24
C ILE A 16 11.96 -9.54 -8.15
N ASP A 17 12.41 -9.92 -6.95
CA ASP A 17 13.19 -11.14 -6.69
C ASP A 17 12.37 -12.45 -6.77
N GLY A 18 11.05 -12.35 -6.99
CA GLY A 18 10.12 -13.48 -7.03
C GLY A 18 9.53 -13.88 -5.67
N THR A 19 9.86 -13.18 -4.59
CA THR A 19 9.25 -13.39 -3.28
C THR A 19 7.76 -13.11 -3.32
N LYS A 20 6.95 -14.10 -2.95
CA LYS A 20 5.48 -14.04 -2.96
C LYS A 20 4.93 -13.73 -1.57
N PHE A 21 3.89 -12.90 -1.53
CA PHE A 21 3.23 -12.54 -0.27
C PHE A 21 1.75 -12.24 -0.48
N GLU A 22 0.96 -12.46 0.58
CA GLU A 22 -0.46 -12.17 0.60
C GLU A 22 -0.69 -10.72 1.05
N VAL A 23 -1.53 -9.99 0.31
CA VAL A 23 -1.99 -8.65 0.70
C VAL A 23 -3.43 -8.67 1.18
N LYS A 24 -3.71 -7.81 2.16
CA LYS A 24 -5.03 -7.65 2.80
C LYS A 24 -5.11 -6.31 3.53
N PRO A 25 -6.30 -5.74 3.77
CA PRO A 25 -6.43 -4.47 4.48
C PRO A 25 -5.61 -4.41 5.78
N LEU A 26 -5.01 -3.26 6.06
CA LEU A 26 -4.20 -3.09 7.27
C LEU A 26 -5.06 -3.15 8.52
N LYS A 27 -4.50 -3.75 9.58
CA LYS A 27 -5.03 -3.59 10.93
C LYS A 27 -5.06 -2.10 11.27
N ILE A 28 -6.08 -1.67 12.03
CA ILE A 28 -6.26 -0.26 12.43
C ILE A 28 -4.99 0.35 13.06
N SER A 29 -4.18 -0.43 13.77
CA SER A 29 -2.91 0.01 14.35
C SER A 29 -1.86 0.44 13.31
N LEU A 30 -1.88 -0.16 12.12
CA LEU A 30 -1.00 0.18 10.99
C LEU A 30 -1.69 1.10 9.98
N LEU A 31 -3.02 1.03 9.88
CA LEU A 31 -3.79 1.89 8.99
C LEU A 31 -3.69 3.37 9.40
N LYS A 32 -3.69 3.68 10.70
CA LYS A 32 -3.55 5.07 11.18
C LYS A 32 -2.26 5.75 10.69
N PRO A 33 -1.05 5.22 10.98
CA PRO A 33 0.18 5.83 10.49
C PRO A 33 0.29 5.76 8.96
N PHE A 34 -0.28 4.74 8.32
CA PHE A 34 -0.36 4.68 6.86
C PHE A 34 -1.16 5.85 6.29
N LEU A 35 -2.34 6.17 6.83
CA LEU A 35 -3.17 7.28 6.37
C LEU A 35 -2.53 8.64 6.65
N GLU A 36 -1.85 8.79 7.78
CA GLU A 36 -1.08 9.99 8.10
C GLU A 36 0.01 10.23 7.04
N LYS A 37 0.80 9.20 6.73
CA LYS A 37 1.83 9.26 5.69
C LYS A 37 1.25 9.50 4.30
N PHE A 38 0.19 8.78 3.95
CA PHE A 38 -0.46 8.91 2.65
C PHE A 38 -1.03 10.31 2.43
N GLY A 39 -1.54 10.96 3.49
CA GLY A 39 -1.99 12.36 3.45
C GLY A 39 -0.88 13.36 3.09
N GLU A 40 0.38 13.05 3.40
CA GLU A 40 1.52 13.90 3.05
C GLU A 40 1.74 13.97 1.52
N LEU A 41 1.29 12.97 0.77
CA LEU A 41 1.45 12.89 -0.68
C LEU A 41 0.90 14.13 -1.40
N ALA A 42 -0.22 14.67 -0.92
CA ALA A 42 -0.83 15.88 -1.47
C ALA A 42 0.06 17.13 -1.35
N ASN A 43 0.95 17.17 -0.34
CA ASN A 43 1.85 18.30 -0.10
C ASN A 43 3.12 18.24 -0.96
N VAL A 44 3.43 17.07 -1.52
CA VAL A 44 4.65 16.83 -2.30
C VAL A 44 4.34 16.44 -3.74
N ALA A 45 3.09 16.57 -4.18
CA ALA A 45 2.60 16.09 -5.47
C ALA A 45 3.34 16.69 -6.69
N ASP A 46 3.91 17.89 -6.56
CA ASP A 46 4.70 18.55 -7.61
C ASP A 46 6.17 18.08 -7.66
N ASP A 47 6.61 17.29 -6.68
CA ASP A 47 7.96 16.76 -6.58
C ASP A 47 7.92 15.22 -6.66
N ASN A 48 8.24 14.69 -7.84
CA ASN A 48 8.19 13.26 -8.11
C ASN A 48 9.07 12.46 -7.14
N THR A 49 10.26 12.97 -6.78
CA THR A 49 11.17 12.26 -5.88
C THR A 49 10.55 12.15 -4.49
N LYS A 50 10.06 13.26 -3.93
CA LYS A 50 9.40 13.25 -2.62
C LYS A 50 8.10 12.45 -2.63
N SER A 51 7.36 12.48 -3.73
CA SER A 51 6.17 11.66 -3.90
C SER A 51 6.49 10.17 -3.84
N MET A 52 7.60 9.74 -4.48
CA MET A 52 8.05 8.34 -4.40
C MET A 52 8.44 7.96 -2.96
N ASP A 53 9.16 8.84 -2.25
CA ASP A 53 9.52 8.60 -0.84
C ASP A 53 8.28 8.37 0.04
N VAL A 54 7.26 9.22 -0.09
CA VAL A 54 6.00 9.07 0.67
C VAL A 54 5.28 7.76 0.33
N LEU A 55 5.26 7.37 -0.95
CA LEU A 55 4.63 6.12 -1.38
C LEU A 55 5.39 4.90 -0.83
N LEU A 56 6.70 4.98 -0.75
CA LEU A 56 7.53 3.90 -0.20
C LEU A 56 7.42 3.82 1.33
N ASP A 57 7.30 4.95 2.03
CA ASP A 57 6.96 4.97 3.46
C ASP A 57 5.64 4.23 3.73
N CYS A 58 4.63 4.47 2.88
CA CYS A 58 3.35 3.75 2.94
C CYS A 58 3.54 2.24 2.74
N VAL A 59 4.39 1.84 1.77
CA VAL A 59 4.72 0.42 1.52
C VAL A 59 5.43 -0.20 2.71
N GLN A 60 6.39 0.47 3.34
CA GLN A 60 7.09 -0.02 4.52
C GLN A 60 6.11 -0.27 5.68
N ILE A 61 5.16 0.64 5.91
CA ILE A 61 4.09 0.44 6.91
C ILE A 61 3.25 -0.79 6.56
N ALA A 62 2.90 -0.97 5.29
CA ALA A 62 2.14 -2.14 4.86
C ALA A 62 2.94 -3.45 5.01
N PHE A 63 4.23 -3.42 4.73
CA PHE A 63 5.13 -4.56 4.88
C PHE A 63 5.29 -5.00 6.33
N LYS A 64 5.08 -4.13 7.33
CA LYS A 64 5.01 -4.57 8.74
C LYS A 64 3.92 -5.64 8.95
N GLN A 65 2.89 -5.66 8.11
CA GLN A 65 1.85 -6.69 8.12
C GLN A 65 2.13 -7.85 7.15
N TYR A 66 2.69 -7.57 5.97
CA TYR A 66 2.82 -8.58 4.91
C TYR A 66 4.19 -9.29 4.90
N LEU A 67 5.26 -8.54 5.09
CA LEU A 67 6.66 -8.96 4.99
C LEU A 67 7.51 -8.27 6.08
N PRO A 68 7.26 -8.54 7.37
CA PRO A 68 7.90 -7.81 8.47
C PRO A 68 9.43 -7.93 8.49
N ALA A 69 9.99 -8.98 7.87
CA ALA A 69 11.43 -9.20 7.79
C ALA A 69 12.18 -8.12 6.97
N VAL A 70 11.51 -7.46 6.03
CA VAL A 70 12.10 -6.43 5.16
C VAL A 70 11.49 -5.05 5.36
N ALA A 71 10.41 -4.94 6.15
CA ALA A 71 9.60 -3.74 6.30
C ALA A 71 10.40 -2.49 6.71
N ASP A 72 11.36 -2.65 7.62
CA ASP A 72 12.15 -1.52 8.14
C ASP A 72 13.46 -1.27 7.35
N ASN A 73 13.72 -2.03 6.28
CA ASN A 73 14.91 -1.84 5.42
C ASN A 73 14.53 -1.15 4.10
N ARG A 74 14.72 0.18 4.06
CA ARG A 74 14.36 1.03 2.91
C ARG A 74 15.01 0.57 1.61
N GLU A 75 16.31 0.26 1.65
CA GLU A 75 17.10 -0.15 0.48
C GLU A 75 16.56 -1.46 -0.12
N ILE A 76 16.29 -2.46 0.73
CA ILE A 76 15.71 -3.73 0.26
C ILE A 76 14.34 -3.49 -0.38
N VAL A 77 13.52 -2.62 0.20
CA VAL A 77 12.21 -2.31 -0.37
C VAL A 77 12.36 -1.67 -1.75
N GLU A 78 13.20 -0.64 -1.90
CA GLU A 78 13.42 0.06 -3.18
C GLU A 78 13.91 -0.87 -4.29
N GLU A 79 14.86 -1.74 -3.99
CA GLU A 79 15.42 -2.67 -4.97
C GLU A 79 14.44 -3.79 -5.38
N ASN A 80 13.38 -4.02 -4.59
CA ASN A 80 12.47 -5.16 -4.78
C ASN A 80 11.03 -4.78 -5.14
N VAL A 81 10.67 -3.49 -5.18
CA VAL A 81 9.32 -3.04 -5.56
C VAL A 81 9.35 -2.15 -6.79
N ASP A 82 8.56 -2.52 -7.78
CA ASP A 82 8.25 -1.65 -8.92
C ASP A 82 7.03 -0.77 -8.62
N LEU A 83 6.91 0.36 -9.33
CA LEU A 83 5.81 1.31 -9.15
C LEU A 83 4.40 0.68 -9.28
N PRO A 84 4.12 -0.19 -10.27
CA PRO A 84 2.87 -0.96 -10.31
C PRO A 84 2.60 -1.77 -9.03
N THR A 85 3.62 -2.42 -8.47
CA THR A 85 3.52 -3.17 -7.21
C THR A 85 3.27 -2.25 -6.02
N VAL A 86 3.91 -1.08 -5.96
CA VAL A 86 3.64 -0.04 -4.94
C VAL A 86 2.15 0.34 -4.93
N TYR A 87 1.56 0.63 -6.09
CA TYR A 87 0.14 0.98 -6.16
C TYR A 87 -0.77 -0.14 -5.67
N LYS A 88 -0.51 -1.40 -6.06
CA LYS A 88 -1.31 -2.56 -5.61
C LYS A 88 -1.20 -2.78 -4.09
N ILE A 89 -0.02 -2.55 -3.51
CA ILE A 89 0.18 -2.64 -2.06
C ILE A 89 -0.65 -1.57 -1.35
N ILE A 90 -0.58 -0.31 -1.80
CA ILE A 90 -1.30 0.82 -1.20
C ILE A 90 -2.82 0.61 -1.28
N ASP A 91 -3.31 0.14 -2.43
CA ASP A 91 -4.72 -0.19 -2.69
C ASP A 91 -5.23 -1.29 -1.74
N ALA A 92 -4.47 -2.38 -1.63
CA ALA A 92 -4.80 -3.48 -0.73
C ALA A 92 -4.69 -3.08 0.75
N ALA A 93 -3.74 -2.21 1.09
CA ALA A 93 -3.46 -1.76 2.45
C ALA A 93 -4.54 -0.82 2.99
N SER A 94 -4.98 0.15 2.17
CA SER A 94 -6.04 1.10 2.54
C SER A 94 -7.40 0.40 2.67
N GLY A 95 -7.59 -0.74 1.99
CA GLY A 95 -8.88 -1.42 1.87
C GLY A 95 -9.89 -0.64 1.02
N MET A 96 -9.41 0.32 0.23
CA MET A 96 -10.18 1.19 -0.65
C MET A 96 -9.44 1.33 -1.98
N SER A 97 -10.17 1.56 -3.09
CA SER A 97 -9.47 1.83 -4.34
C SER A 97 -8.68 3.15 -4.22
N LEU A 98 -7.45 3.22 -4.72
CA LEU A 98 -6.62 4.44 -4.69
C LEU A 98 -7.35 5.64 -5.32
N SER A 99 -8.13 5.38 -6.37
CA SER A 99 -9.01 6.34 -7.03
C SER A 99 -10.15 6.87 -6.14
N GLU A 100 -10.61 6.07 -5.19
CA GLU A 100 -11.64 6.48 -4.21
C GLU A 100 -11.01 7.26 -3.04
N SER A 101 -9.76 6.94 -2.70
CA SER A 101 -9.02 7.55 -1.60
C SER A 101 -8.71 9.03 -1.83
N THR A 102 -8.36 9.43 -3.05
CA THR A 102 -8.13 10.85 -3.41
C THR A 102 -9.40 11.69 -3.31
N GLY A 103 -10.58 11.10 -3.54
CA GLY A 103 -11.87 11.75 -3.34
C GLY A 103 -12.22 11.94 -1.85
N PHE A 104 -11.90 10.96 -1.01
CA PHE A 104 -12.13 11.05 0.44
C PHE A 104 -11.24 12.10 1.11
N LEU A 105 -9.93 12.12 0.81
CA LEU A 105 -8.99 13.11 1.38
C LEU A 105 -9.39 14.56 1.07
N ASN A 106 -9.95 14.81 -0.10
CA ASN A 106 -10.47 16.13 -0.46
C ASN A 106 -11.78 16.49 0.25
N SER A 107 -12.54 15.49 0.73
CA SER A 107 -13.84 15.69 1.40
C SER A 107 -13.75 15.83 2.92
N VAL A 108 -12.60 15.48 3.52
CA VAL A 108 -12.35 15.61 4.97
C VAL A 108 -11.52 16.84 5.33
N LYS A 109 -11.31 17.74 4.37
CA LYS A 109 -10.55 18.98 4.53
C LYS A 109 -11.46 20.13 4.97
#